data_AF-A0AAD5SIA3-F1
#
_entry.id   AF-A0AAD5SIA3-F1
#
_cell.length_a   1.000
_cell.length_b   1.000
_cell.length_c   1.000
_cell.angle_alpha   90.00
_cell.angle_beta   90.00
_cell.angle_gamma   90.00
#
_symmetry.space_group_name_H-M   'P 1'
#
loop_
_entity.id
_entity.type
_entity.pdbx_description
1 polymer ?
#
loop_
_entity_poly.entity_id
_entity_poly.type
_entity_poly.pdbx_seq_one_letter_code
_entity_poly.pdbx_strand_id
1 'polypeptide(L)'
;MSNTFTALLLAALLTGSNAHSFVTKPVPRGSNPIGAGCGAGLGCKGPCDSPKTNSLFNQQWVTPPTVQRGQNLPIEWFRANHPGGFVRLAIAPLDQSDTWSAFNNAKGTTYFCFERGCGPTNPSTPNGTGDGTCKGQFTIPSHLADGRYTIQWLWFGGGTLFGQQNLGFGEYYACTDVSIKGGAAVTSTLPPTKYAGGDFSTGFSSGVCKYWSSNKVGDCSFPGRAVGSPEIACSTGASRTGKPYPFAAVTGLPSSASVKLAVPKVDAPSTSTKTKKKKIVTVVVKKVKA
;
A
#
# COMPACT_ATOMS: atom_id res chain seq x y z
N MET A 1 -25.84 -58.46 0.29
CA MET A 1 -26.44 -57.14 0.55
C MET A 1 -25.30 -56.14 0.57
N SER A 2 -25.13 -55.42 -0.54
CA SER A 2 -23.94 -54.60 -0.81
C SER A 2 -24.11 -53.20 -0.25
N ASN A 3 -23.23 -52.80 0.67
CA ASN A 3 -23.15 -51.45 1.20
C ASN A 3 -22.29 -50.59 0.25
N THR A 4 -22.94 -49.89 -0.67
CA THR A 4 -22.30 -48.87 -1.50
C THR A 4 -22.32 -47.55 -0.71
N PHE A 5 -21.23 -47.25 0.00
CA PHE A 5 -21.05 -45.94 0.64
C PHE A 5 -20.79 -44.88 -0.44
N THR A 6 -21.77 -44.00 -0.60
CA THR A 6 -21.71 -42.78 -1.41
C THR A 6 -20.55 -41.89 -0.95
N ALA A 7 -19.48 -41.85 -1.75
CA ALA A 7 -18.44 -40.84 -1.63
C ALA A 7 -19.04 -39.48 -2.06
N LEU A 8 -19.56 -38.71 -1.09
CA LEU A 8 -19.99 -37.34 -1.32
C LEU A 8 -18.74 -36.50 -1.60
N LEU A 9 -18.62 -36.08 -2.87
CA LEU A 9 -17.58 -35.21 -3.40
C LEU A 9 -17.58 -33.89 -2.60
N LEU A 10 -16.65 -33.73 -1.67
CA LEU A 10 -16.40 -32.47 -0.98
C LEU A 10 -15.62 -31.53 -1.91
N ALA A 11 -16.24 -31.16 -3.04
CA ALA A 11 -15.80 -30.03 -3.84
C ALA A 11 -16.27 -28.76 -3.11
N ALA A 12 -15.61 -28.46 -1.98
CA ALA A 12 -15.70 -27.15 -1.38
C ALA A 12 -15.25 -26.15 -2.45
N LEU A 13 -16.22 -25.40 -2.96
CA LEU A 13 -16.02 -24.26 -3.83
C LEU A 13 -14.97 -23.36 -3.17
N LEU A 14 -13.73 -23.48 -3.63
CA LEU A 14 -12.66 -22.53 -3.40
C LEU A 14 -13.05 -21.23 -4.11
N THR A 15 -14.01 -20.52 -3.53
CA THR A 15 -14.23 -19.12 -3.86
C THR A 15 -12.97 -18.40 -3.41
N GLY A 16 -12.11 -18.07 -4.37
CA GLY A 16 -10.89 -17.32 -4.11
C GLY A 16 -11.28 -15.98 -3.50
N SER A 17 -11.15 -15.85 -2.17
CA SER A 17 -11.32 -14.58 -1.51
C SER A 17 -10.08 -13.76 -1.80
N ASN A 18 -10.22 -12.74 -2.66
CA ASN A 18 -9.12 -11.84 -2.92
C ASN A 18 -8.97 -10.90 -1.71
N ALA A 19 -8.03 -11.23 -0.83
CA ALA A 19 -7.76 -10.48 0.39
C ALA A 19 -7.07 -9.13 0.12
N HIS A 20 -6.67 -8.86 -1.12
CA HIS A 20 -5.80 -7.75 -1.47
C HIS A 20 -6.43 -6.89 -2.56
N SER A 21 -6.34 -5.57 -2.40
CA SER A 21 -6.77 -4.62 -3.41
C SER A 21 -5.55 -4.08 -4.14
N PHE A 22 -5.71 -3.86 -5.44
CA PHE A 22 -4.68 -3.30 -6.31
C PHE A 22 -5.34 -2.56 -7.47
N VAL A 23 -4.57 -1.65 -8.06
CA VAL A 23 -4.98 -0.93 -9.27
C VAL A 23 -5.08 -1.93 -10.43
N THR A 24 -6.21 -1.87 -11.14
CA THR A 24 -6.44 -2.63 -12.37
C THR A 24 -6.27 -1.75 -13.60
N LYS A 25 -6.48 -0.44 -13.44
CA LYS A 25 -6.36 0.53 -14.53
C LYS A 25 -5.80 1.87 -14.04
N PRO A 26 -4.82 2.44 -14.75
CA PRO A 26 -4.03 1.79 -15.80
C PRO A 26 -3.14 0.68 -15.20
N VAL A 27 -2.62 -0.20 -16.06
CA VAL A 27 -1.88 -1.40 -15.64
C VAL A 27 -0.78 -1.05 -14.62
N PRO A 28 -0.74 -1.70 -13.44
CA PRO A 28 0.29 -1.44 -12.45
C PRO A 28 1.64 -2.03 -12.88
N ARG A 29 2.72 -1.46 -12.35
CA ARG A 29 4.12 -1.85 -12.56
C ARG A 29 4.39 -3.26 -12.06
N GLY A 30 3.94 -3.59 -10.85
CA GLY A 30 4.19 -4.88 -10.20
C GLY A 30 3.24 -5.98 -10.68
N SER A 31 3.05 -6.10 -12.00
CA SER A 31 2.20 -7.07 -12.70
C SER A 31 2.57 -8.55 -12.50
N ASN A 32 3.06 -8.94 -11.32
CA ASN A 32 3.17 -10.33 -10.96
C ASN A 32 1.74 -10.92 -10.95
N PRO A 33 1.45 -11.98 -11.73
CA PRO A 33 0.10 -12.55 -11.91
C PRO A 33 -0.59 -13.06 -10.63
N ILE A 34 0.04 -12.96 -9.46
CA ILE A 34 -0.54 -13.32 -8.16
C ILE A 34 -1.35 -12.15 -7.56
N GLY A 35 -1.77 -11.16 -8.36
CA GLY A 35 -2.99 -10.38 -8.14
C GLY A 35 -3.19 -9.81 -6.73
N ALA A 36 -2.11 -9.42 -6.05
CA ALA A 36 -2.17 -8.93 -4.69
C ALA A 36 -1.37 -7.65 -4.62
N GLY A 37 -2.06 -6.54 -4.33
CA GLY A 37 -1.41 -5.31 -3.95
C GLY A 37 -0.39 -5.59 -2.84
N CYS A 38 0.77 -4.97 -2.95
CA CYS A 38 1.84 -5.18 -1.99
C CYS A 38 1.51 -4.37 -0.72
N GLY A 39 1.25 -5.05 0.39
CA GLY A 39 0.88 -4.43 1.66
C GLY A 39 2.05 -4.27 2.64
N ALA A 40 1.99 -3.23 3.47
CA ALA A 40 2.84 -3.08 4.63
C ALA A 40 2.71 -4.32 5.55
N GLY A 41 3.85 -4.90 5.95
CA GLY A 41 3.88 -6.16 6.70
C GLY A 41 3.84 -7.41 5.82
N LEU A 42 3.66 -7.26 4.50
CA LEU A 42 3.80 -8.33 3.50
C LEU A 42 5.19 -8.32 2.81
N GLY A 43 6.19 -7.73 3.46
CA GLY A 43 7.52 -7.52 2.90
C GLY A 43 7.64 -6.31 1.97
N CYS A 44 6.54 -5.64 1.68
CA CYS A 44 6.48 -4.43 0.86
C CYS A 44 6.91 -3.23 1.70
N LYS A 45 7.89 -2.47 1.19
CA LYS A 45 8.44 -1.30 1.89
C LYS A 45 7.79 0.01 1.46
N GLY A 46 6.93 -0.04 0.44
CA GLY A 46 6.49 1.13 -0.30
C GLY A 46 7.67 1.86 -0.96
N PRO A 47 7.44 3.01 -1.61
CA PRO A 47 6.13 3.60 -1.88
C PRO A 47 5.35 2.90 -3.00
N CYS A 48 6.00 2.00 -3.74
CA CYS A 48 5.40 1.21 -4.81
C CYS A 48 5.40 -0.27 -4.45
N ASP A 49 4.58 -1.04 -5.15
CA ASP A 49 4.54 -2.50 -5.14
C ASP A 49 5.79 -3.16 -5.75
N SER A 50 6.51 -2.44 -6.61
CA SER A 50 7.75 -2.91 -7.22
C SER A 50 8.72 -1.74 -7.48
N PRO A 51 10.04 -2.01 -7.48
CA PRO A 51 11.04 -0.97 -7.74
C PRO A 51 10.94 -0.43 -9.16
N LYS A 52 11.41 0.80 -9.40
CA LYS A 52 11.39 1.43 -10.74
C LYS A 52 12.19 0.67 -11.80
N THR A 53 13.09 -0.22 -11.40
CA THR A 53 13.77 -1.14 -12.32
C THR A 53 12.78 -2.05 -13.05
N ASN A 54 11.64 -2.34 -12.43
CA ASN A 54 10.56 -3.14 -13.00
C ASN A 54 9.56 -2.28 -13.79
N SER A 55 9.89 -1.00 -14.05
CA SER A 55 9.01 -0.07 -14.76
C SER A 55 8.47 -0.64 -16.06
N LEU A 56 7.23 -0.30 -16.39
CA LEU A 56 6.64 -0.66 -17.68
C LEU A 56 7.48 -0.13 -18.86
N PHE A 57 8.23 0.97 -18.69
CA PHE A 57 9.16 1.49 -19.70
C PHE A 57 10.35 0.55 -19.99
N ASN A 58 10.64 -0.37 -19.09
CA ASN A 58 11.72 -1.36 -19.24
C ASN A 58 11.19 -2.73 -19.70
N GLN A 59 9.88 -2.89 -19.85
CA GLN A 59 9.25 -4.13 -20.26
C GLN A 59 9.04 -4.13 -21.78
N GLN A 60 9.55 -5.15 -22.47
CA GLN A 60 9.47 -5.23 -23.94
C GLN A 60 8.05 -5.44 -24.49
N TRP A 61 7.14 -5.96 -23.65
CA TRP A 61 5.81 -6.41 -24.07
C TRP A 61 4.67 -5.51 -23.57
N VAL A 62 4.99 -4.43 -22.85
CA VAL A 62 4.01 -3.52 -22.27
C VAL A 62 4.39 -2.09 -22.64
N THR A 63 3.46 -1.38 -23.28
CA THR A 63 3.64 0.05 -23.58
C THR A 63 2.97 0.86 -22.47
N PRO A 64 3.72 1.69 -21.72
CA PRO A 64 3.14 2.61 -20.76
C PRO A 64 2.15 3.55 -21.44
N PRO A 65 0.98 3.82 -20.85
CA PRO A 65 0.02 4.73 -21.43
C PRO A 65 0.62 6.14 -21.57
N THR A 66 0.32 6.78 -22.69
CA THR A 66 0.60 8.21 -22.90
C THR A 66 -0.60 9.02 -22.45
N VAL A 67 -0.37 10.00 -21.59
CA VAL A 67 -1.38 10.91 -21.03
C VAL A 67 -0.98 12.36 -21.28
N GLN A 68 -1.95 13.26 -21.20
CA GLN A 68 -1.76 14.69 -21.44
C GLN A 68 -1.91 15.49 -20.14
N ARG A 69 -1.19 16.62 -20.02
CA ARG A 69 -1.46 17.59 -18.95
C ARG A 69 -2.92 18.02 -18.96
N GLY A 70 -3.55 18.07 -17.79
CA GLY A 70 -4.96 18.42 -17.61
C GLY A 70 -5.94 17.28 -17.89
N GLN A 71 -5.49 16.14 -18.43
CA GLN A 71 -6.34 14.98 -18.66
C GLN A 71 -6.84 14.41 -17.32
N ASN A 72 -8.13 14.07 -17.25
CA ASN A 72 -8.68 13.25 -16.18
C ASN A 72 -8.46 11.76 -16.52
N LEU A 73 -7.51 11.14 -15.85
CA LEU A 73 -7.20 9.72 -16.00
C LEU A 73 -8.09 8.89 -15.06
N PRO A 74 -8.92 7.96 -15.58
CA PRO A 74 -9.65 7.04 -14.73
C PRO A 74 -8.67 6.06 -14.05
N ILE A 75 -8.80 5.93 -12.73
CA ILE A 75 -8.10 4.93 -11.92
C ILE A 75 -9.13 3.95 -11.39
N GLU A 76 -8.89 2.66 -11.60
CA GLU A 76 -9.77 1.57 -11.17
C GLU A 76 -9.00 0.60 -10.28
N TRP A 77 -9.65 0.06 -9.25
CA TRP A 77 -9.09 -0.95 -8.35
C TRP A 77 -10.18 -1.95 -7.92
N PHE A 78 -9.79 -3.18 -7.62
CA PHE A 78 -10.74 -4.17 -7.11
C PHE A 78 -11.14 -3.85 -5.67
N ARG A 79 -12.44 -3.95 -5.37
CA ARG A 79 -12.92 -3.94 -4.00
C ARG A 79 -12.51 -5.26 -3.33
N ALA A 80 -11.46 -5.23 -2.50
CA ALA A 80 -11.06 -6.42 -1.72
C ALA A 80 -12.14 -6.81 -0.69
N ASN A 81 -11.88 -7.86 0.09
CA ASN A 81 -12.71 -8.27 1.22
C ASN A 81 -12.55 -7.40 2.48
N HIS A 82 -11.75 -6.34 2.42
CA HIS A 82 -11.60 -5.40 3.53
C HIS A 82 -12.30 -4.06 3.21
N PRO A 83 -13.19 -3.58 4.08
CA PRO A 83 -13.95 -2.36 3.87
C PRO A 83 -13.19 -1.09 4.33
N GLY A 84 -13.69 0.04 3.85
CA GLY A 84 -13.30 1.37 4.32
C GLY A 84 -11.85 1.75 4.05
N GLY A 85 -11.47 2.89 4.63
CA GLY A 85 -10.21 3.56 4.43
C GLY A 85 -10.27 4.59 3.30
N PHE A 86 -9.08 5.02 2.93
CA PHE A 86 -8.84 6.11 2.02
C PHE A 86 -7.91 5.65 0.90
N VAL A 87 -8.13 6.16 -0.29
CA VAL A 87 -7.20 6.05 -1.41
C VAL A 87 -6.51 7.39 -1.60
N ARG A 88 -5.18 7.39 -1.70
CA ARG A 88 -4.37 8.53 -2.16
C ARG A 88 -3.85 8.23 -3.56
N LEU A 89 -4.02 9.21 -4.44
CA LEU A 89 -3.36 9.27 -5.74
C LEU A 89 -2.33 10.40 -5.75
N ALA A 90 -1.08 10.07 -6.07
CA ALA A 90 0.03 11.01 -6.16
C ALA A 90 0.88 10.69 -7.39
N ILE A 91 1.58 11.68 -7.94
CA ILE A 91 2.44 11.49 -9.12
C ILE A 91 3.84 12.03 -8.85
N ALA A 92 4.85 11.31 -9.30
CA ALA A 92 6.26 11.68 -9.18
C ALA A 92 7.04 11.32 -10.46
N PRO A 93 8.16 11.99 -10.75
CA PRO A 93 9.09 11.55 -11.78
C PRO A 93 9.51 10.09 -11.57
N LEU A 94 9.63 9.32 -12.67
CA LEU A 94 9.93 7.89 -12.61
C LEU A 94 11.24 7.59 -11.85
N ASP A 95 12.26 8.40 -12.07
CA ASP A 95 13.58 8.28 -11.45
C ASP A 95 13.57 8.46 -9.92
N GLN A 96 12.55 9.12 -9.39
CA GLN A 96 12.36 9.38 -7.94
C GLN A 96 11.32 8.43 -7.30
N SER A 97 10.65 7.59 -8.09
CA SER A 97 9.47 6.81 -7.69
C SER A 97 9.73 5.67 -6.69
N ASP A 98 10.97 5.42 -6.28
CA ASP A 98 11.29 4.44 -5.22
C ASP A 98 11.31 5.08 -3.82
N THR A 99 11.04 6.39 -3.70
CA THR A 99 11.13 7.11 -2.42
C THR A 99 9.79 7.64 -1.94
N TRP A 100 9.50 7.46 -0.66
CA TRP A 100 8.31 8.03 -0.02
C TRP A 100 8.22 9.55 -0.14
N SER A 101 9.36 10.24 -0.07
CA SER A 101 9.44 11.69 -0.21
C SER A 101 8.91 12.17 -1.56
N ALA A 102 9.14 11.44 -2.65
CA ALA A 102 8.67 11.83 -3.97
C ALA A 102 7.14 11.95 -4.04
N PHE A 103 6.42 11.01 -3.41
CA PHE A 103 4.96 11.03 -3.38
C PHE A 103 4.38 11.90 -2.26
N ASN A 104 5.02 11.94 -1.09
CA ASN A 104 4.57 12.78 0.03
C ASN A 104 4.68 14.29 -0.30
N ASN A 105 5.63 14.67 -1.14
CA ASN A 105 5.83 16.05 -1.57
C ASN A 105 5.13 16.39 -2.89
N ALA A 106 4.45 15.42 -3.52
CA ALA A 106 3.75 15.61 -4.78
C ALA A 106 2.68 16.71 -4.68
N LYS A 107 2.46 17.42 -5.78
CA LYS A 107 1.45 18.47 -5.91
C LYS A 107 0.29 17.94 -6.76
N GLY A 108 -0.93 18.39 -6.47
CA GLY A 108 -2.13 17.83 -7.11
C GLY A 108 -2.55 16.44 -6.61
N THR A 109 -2.05 16.01 -5.44
CA THR A 109 -2.48 14.77 -4.80
C THR A 109 -3.99 14.76 -4.60
N THR A 110 -4.63 13.62 -4.89
CA THR A 110 -6.09 13.48 -4.76
C THR A 110 -6.41 12.32 -3.81
N TYR A 111 -7.37 12.54 -2.91
CA TYR A 111 -7.84 11.54 -1.97
C TYR A 111 -9.30 11.14 -2.24
N PHE A 112 -9.61 9.87 -2.01
CA PHE A 112 -10.95 9.30 -2.08
C PHE A 112 -11.24 8.42 -0.86
N CYS A 113 -12.50 8.07 -0.65
CA CYS A 113 -12.82 6.86 0.10
C CYS A 113 -12.49 5.63 -0.74
N PHE A 114 -12.08 4.55 -0.09
CA PHE A 114 -11.69 3.31 -0.78
C PHE A 114 -12.84 2.70 -1.59
N GLU A 115 -14.05 2.67 -1.02
CA GLU A 115 -15.20 2.05 -1.69
C GLU A 115 -15.97 3.05 -2.56
N ARG A 116 -15.26 3.94 -3.29
CA ARG A 116 -15.90 4.92 -4.17
C ARG A 116 -16.47 4.24 -5.41
N GLY A 117 -17.79 4.29 -5.56
CA GLY A 117 -18.49 3.75 -6.73
C GLY A 117 -18.52 2.22 -6.80
N CYS A 118 -18.27 1.55 -5.69
CA CYS A 118 -18.33 0.09 -5.52
C CYS A 118 -18.90 -0.24 -4.12
N GLY A 119 -19.18 -1.51 -3.86
CA GLY A 119 -19.70 -2.01 -2.58
C GLY A 119 -19.57 -3.54 -2.52
N PRO A 120 -19.90 -4.17 -1.37
CA PRO A 120 -19.84 -5.62 -1.22
C PRO A 120 -20.82 -6.30 -2.18
N THR A 121 -20.49 -7.52 -2.58
CA THR A 121 -21.37 -8.34 -3.41
C THR A 121 -22.70 -8.60 -2.70
N ASN A 122 -22.66 -8.78 -1.38
CA ASN A 122 -23.84 -8.86 -0.52
C ASN A 122 -23.92 -7.61 0.40
N PRO A 123 -24.87 -6.70 0.17
CA PRO A 123 -25.08 -5.51 0.99
C PRO A 123 -25.32 -5.79 2.49
N SER A 124 -25.89 -6.95 2.83
CA SER A 124 -26.13 -7.37 4.22
C SER A 124 -24.86 -7.75 4.96
N THR A 125 -23.74 -7.93 4.24
CA THR A 125 -22.41 -8.13 4.81
C THR A 125 -21.49 -6.98 4.39
N PRO A 126 -21.60 -5.80 5.04
CA PRO A 126 -20.84 -4.61 4.64
C PRO A 126 -19.31 -4.79 4.69
N ASN A 127 -18.84 -5.70 5.55
CA ASN A 127 -17.42 -6.08 5.64
C ASN A 127 -17.09 -7.36 4.84
N GLY A 128 -18.02 -7.81 4.00
CA GLY A 128 -17.88 -9.01 3.17
C GLY A 128 -17.06 -8.75 1.90
N THR A 129 -16.76 -9.85 1.20
CA THR A 129 -16.10 -9.83 -0.10
C THR A 129 -16.84 -8.94 -1.09
N GLY A 130 -16.08 -8.25 -1.93
CA GLY A 130 -16.59 -7.61 -3.12
C GLY A 130 -15.83 -8.11 -4.33
N ASP A 131 -16.48 -8.12 -5.47
CA ASP A 131 -15.91 -8.31 -6.80
C ASP A 131 -16.08 -7.05 -7.67
N GLY A 132 -16.72 -6.02 -7.11
CA GLY A 132 -16.94 -4.74 -7.79
C GLY A 132 -15.66 -3.96 -8.02
N THR A 133 -15.61 -3.25 -9.15
CA THR A 133 -14.56 -2.30 -9.48
C THR A 133 -14.83 -0.95 -8.84
N CYS A 134 -13.96 -0.53 -7.93
CA CYS A 134 -13.95 0.81 -7.36
C CYS A 134 -13.23 1.77 -8.31
N LYS A 135 -13.59 3.06 -8.24
CA LYS A 135 -13.15 4.04 -9.24
C LYS A 135 -12.83 5.40 -8.64
N GLY A 136 -11.80 6.02 -9.21
CA GLY A 136 -11.38 7.39 -8.96
C GLY A 136 -10.98 8.09 -10.26
N GLN A 137 -10.76 9.39 -10.19
CA GLN A 137 -10.23 10.17 -11.31
C GLN A 137 -9.02 10.97 -10.87
N PHE A 138 -7.94 10.90 -11.64
CA PHE A 138 -6.72 11.65 -11.37
C PHE A 138 -6.47 12.65 -12.48
N THR A 139 -6.51 13.94 -12.17
CA THR A 139 -6.14 14.97 -13.13
C THR A 139 -4.63 15.06 -13.23
N ILE A 140 -4.06 14.85 -14.43
CA ILE A 140 -2.63 15.01 -14.66
C ILE A 140 -2.25 16.49 -14.43
N PRO A 141 -1.38 16.81 -13.45
CA PRO A 141 -1.07 18.19 -13.12
C PRO A 141 -0.42 18.98 -14.27
N SER A 142 -0.88 20.20 -14.52
CA SER A 142 -0.37 21.07 -15.61
C SER A 142 1.06 21.55 -15.40
N HIS A 143 1.55 21.60 -14.16
CA HIS A 143 2.92 22.03 -13.86
C HIS A 143 3.99 21.00 -14.24
N LEU A 144 3.60 19.78 -14.63
CA LEU A 144 4.55 18.73 -15.00
C LEU A 144 5.01 18.87 -16.45
N ALA A 145 6.32 18.85 -16.67
CA ALA A 145 6.90 18.78 -18.01
C ALA A 145 6.57 17.44 -18.69
N ASP A 146 6.69 17.39 -20.02
CA ASP A 146 6.69 16.13 -20.76
C ASP A 146 7.78 15.20 -20.22
N GLY A 147 7.48 13.91 -20.06
CA GLY A 147 8.43 12.98 -19.47
C GLY A 147 7.79 11.70 -18.93
N ARG A 148 8.60 10.91 -18.22
CA ARG A 148 8.20 9.62 -17.63
C ARG A 148 7.88 9.81 -16.16
N TYR A 149 6.70 9.39 -15.75
CA TYR A 149 6.19 9.56 -14.41
C TYR A 149 5.60 8.26 -13.87
N THR A 150 5.44 8.22 -12.56
CA THR A 150 4.77 7.15 -11.84
C THR A 150 3.62 7.75 -11.04
N ILE A 151 2.44 7.15 -11.20
CA ILE A 151 1.27 7.42 -10.37
C ILE A 151 1.21 6.36 -9.28
N GLN A 152 1.23 6.79 -8.03
CA GLN A 152 1.00 5.94 -6.87
C GLN A 152 -0.49 5.90 -6.57
N TRP A 153 -1.00 4.69 -6.40
CA TRP A 153 -2.21 4.37 -5.67
C TRP A 153 -1.82 3.81 -4.30
N LEU A 154 -2.40 4.39 -3.26
CA LEU A 154 -2.15 4.02 -1.88
C LEU A 154 -3.49 3.85 -1.18
N TRP A 155 -3.75 2.68 -0.61
CA TRP A 155 -4.89 2.44 0.27
C TRP A 155 -4.43 2.32 1.71
N PHE A 156 -5.05 3.10 2.60
CA PHE A 156 -4.72 3.14 4.03
C PHE A 156 -5.99 3.36 4.86
N GLY A 157 -5.94 3.08 6.16
CA GLY A 157 -7.10 3.31 7.04
C GLY A 157 -8.17 2.21 7.01
N GLY A 158 -8.05 1.21 6.13
CA GLY A 158 -9.04 0.12 6.06
C GLY A 158 -8.96 -0.83 7.25
N GLY A 159 -9.96 -1.69 7.39
CA GLY A 159 -10.08 -2.59 8.54
C GLY A 159 -10.60 -3.97 8.24
N THR A 160 -10.95 -4.70 9.29
CA THR A 160 -11.33 -6.13 9.25
C THR A 160 -10.13 -7.05 8.98
N LEU A 161 -9.01 -6.84 9.67
CA LEU A 161 -7.83 -7.70 9.52
C LEU A 161 -8.11 -9.12 10.07
N PHE A 162 -7.80 -10.16 9.30
CA PHE A 162 -8.06 -11.58 9.64
C PHE A 162 -9.52 -11.88 10.07
N GLY A 163 -10.48 -11.17 9.47
CA GLY A 163 -11.90 -11.28 9.83
C GLY A 163 -12.30 -10.59 11.13
N GLN A 164 -11.35 -10.03 11.88
CA GLN A 164 -11.62 -9.33 13.13
C GLN A 164 -12.08 -7.90 12.84
N GLN A 165 -13.37 -7.64 13.08
CA GLN A 165 -14.02 -6.38 12.72
C GLN A 165 -13.46 -5.15 13.44
N ASN A 166 -12.68 -5.33 14.51
CA ASN A 166 -12.10 -4.23 15.28
C ASN A 166 -10.60 -4.05 15.01
N LEU A 167 -10.05 -4.66 13.96
CA LEU A 167 -8.65 -4.50 13.60
C LEU A 167 -8.48 -3.72 12.29
N GLY A 168 -7.64 -2.69 12.34
CA GLY A 168 -7.15 -1.98 11.17
C GLY A 168 -5.91 -2.65 10.58
N PHE A 169 -5.81 -2.73 9.25
CA PHE A 169 -4.60 -3.24 8.59
C PHE A 169 -3.67 -2.07 8.20
N GLY A 170 -2.49 -2.42 7.68
CA GLY A 170 -1.48 -1.49 7.20
C GLY A 170 -1.87 -0.74 5.92
N GLU A 171 -0.88 -0.32 5.17
CA GLU A 171 -1.09 0.35 3.89
C GLU A 171 -0.85 -0.60 2.72
N TYR A 172 -1.60 -0.44 1.63
CA TYR A 172 -1.38 -1.15 0.37
C TYR A 172 -0.95 -0.18 -0.72
N TYR A 173 0.00 -0.62 -1.54
CA TYR A 173 0.59 0.21 -2.58
C TYR A 173 0.46 -0.47 -3.94
N ALA A 174 0.24 0.34 -4.96
CA ALA A 174 0.42 -0.03 -6.36
C ALA A 174 0.88 1.20 -7.14
N CYS A 175 1.82 1.04 -8.05
CA CYS A 175 2.29 2.13 -8.89
C CYS A 175 2.04 1.82 -10.36
N THR A 176 1.66 2.83 -11.12
CA THR A 176 1.46 2.73 -12.57
C THR A 176 2.37 3.75 -13.26
N ASP A 177 3.13 3.32 -14.25
CA ASP A 177 4.01 4.20 -15.00
C ASP A 177 3.30 4.78 -16.23
N VAL A 178 3.51 6.07 -16.50
CA VAL A 178 2.88 6.81 -17.59
C VAL A 178 3.86 7.74 -18.29
N SER A 179 3.62 8.03 -19.57
CA SER A 179 4.32 9.07 -20.32
C SER A 179 3.44 10.30 -20.41
N ILE A 180 3.89 11.44 -19.89
CA ILE A 180 3.20 12.73 -20.10
C ILE A 180 3.72 13.33 -21.40
N LYS A 181 2.83 13.63 -22.35
CA LYS A 181 3.16 14.30 -23.62
C LYS A 181 2.08 15.27 -24.03
N GLY A 182 2.43 16.55 -24.18
CA GLY A 182 1.49 17.59 -24.59
C GLY A 182 0.35 17.84 -23.59
N GLY A 183 -0.76 18.40 -24.09
CA GLY A 183 -1.91 18.83 -23.27
C GLY A 183 -1.87 20.32 -22.93
N ALA A 184 -2.47 20.68 -21.79
CA ALA A 184 -2.48 22.06 -21.30
C ALA A 184 -1.06 22.66 -21.21
N ALA A 185 -0.92 23.98 -21.35
CA ALA A 185 0.36 24.67 -21.20
C ALA A 185 0.98 24.37 -19.82
N VAL A 186 2.30 24.25 -19.78
CA VAL A 186 3.01 24.06 -18.50
C VAL A 186 2.85 25.33 -17.67
N THR A 187 2.38 25.17 -16.43
CA THR A 187 2.13 26.29 -15.50
C THR A 187 3.08 26.27 -14.32
N SER A 188 3.52 27.43 -13.83
CA SER A 188 4.22 27.54 -12.54
C SER A 188 3.29 27.33 -11.35
N THR A 189 1.98 27.49 -11.54
CA THR A 189 0.96 27.26 -10.51
C THR A 189 0.90 25.80 -10.11
N LEU A 190 1.13 25.54 -8.81
CA LEU A 190 1.02 24.20 -8.24
C LEU A 190 -0.44 23.88 -7.90
N PRO A 191 -0.99 22.74 -8.35
CA PRO A 191 -2.36 22.39 -8.06
C PRO A 191 -2.52 22.00 -6.58
N PRO A 192 -3.67 22.36 -5.97
CA PRO A 192 -3.95 22.01 -4.59
C PRO A 192 -4.18 20.51 -4.43
N THR A 193 -4.02 20.02 -3.21
CA THR A 193 -4.51 18.70 -2.83
C THR A 193 -6.04 18.68 -2.87
N LYS A 194 -6.62 17.61 -3.39
CA LYS A 194 -8.07 17.42 -3.50
C LYS A 194 -8.55 16.26 -2.64
N TYR A 195 -9.80 16.31 -2.20
CA TYR A 195 -10.48 15.19 -1.55
C TYR A 195 -11.91 15.10 -2.04
N ALA A 196 -12.36 13.88 -2.32
CA ALA A 196 -13.75 13.60 -2.63
C ALA A 196 -14.21 12.38 -1.81
N GLY A 197 -14.97 12.67 -0.75
CA GLY A 197 -15.51 11.67 0.17
C GLY A 197 -16.77 10.97 -0.32
N GLY A 198 -17.34 10.13 0.53
CA GLY A 198 -18.46 9.23 0.23
C GLY A 198 -18.01 7.82 -0.13
N ASP A 199 -18.53 6.83 0.61
CA ASP A 199 -18.36 5.40 0.35
C ASP A 199 -19.67 4.63 0.51
N PHE A 200 -19.65 3.33 0.23
CA PHE A 200 -20.81 2.45 0.38
C PHE A 200 -21.43 2.52 1.79
N SER A 201 -20.59 2.52 2.84
CA SER A 201 -21.04 2.41 4.23
C SER A 201 -21.56 3.71 4.84
N THR A 202 -21.08 4.85 4.36
CA THR A 202 -21.46 6.19 4.83
C THR A 202 -22.44 6.88 3.89
N GLY A 203 -22.64 6.34 2.68
CA GLY A 203 -23.35 6.97 1.57
C GLY A 203 -22.40 7.72 0.64
N PHE A 204 -22.58 7.55 -0.68
CA PHE A 204 -21.68 8.11 -1.70
C PHE A 204 -21.66 9.65 -1.76
N SER A 205 -22.58 10.33 -1.09
CA SER A 205 -22.66 11.80 -0.99
C SER A 205 -22.22 12.36 0.37
N SER A 206 -21.79 11.52 1.32
CA SER A 206 -21.56 11.91 2.72
C SER A 206 -20.38 12.85 2.94
N GLY A 207 -19.44 12.91 1.99
CA GLY A 207 -18.22 13.72 2.12
C GLY A 207 -17.24 13.21 3.19
N VAL A 208 -17.46 12.01 3.74
CA VAL A 208 -16.59 11.31 4.70
C VAL A 208 -16.39 9.85 4.29
N CYS A 209 -15.44 9.16 4.92
CA CYS A 209 -15.19 7.74 4.73
C CYS A 209 -15.24 7.00 6.07
N LYS A 210 -15.64 5.72 6.06
CA LYS A 210 -15.41 4.80 7.17
C LYS A 210 -13.94 4.37 7.21
N TYR A 211 -13.32 4.25 8.38
CA TYR A 211 -11.92 3.79 8.54
C TYR A 211 -11.67 3.21 9.96
N TRP A 212 -10.59 2.44 10.16
CA TRP A 212 -10.24 1.81 11.45
C TRP A 212 -8.87 2.21 11.99
N SER A 213 -7.87 2.30 11.11
CA SER A 213 -6.49 2.57 11.50
C SER A 213 -6.19 4.05 11.56
N SER A 214 -5.16 4.51 10.87
CA SER A 214 -4.90 5.94 10.76
C SER A 214 -5.64 6.53 9.57
N ASN A 215 -6.03 7.79 9.71
CA ASN A 215 -6.45 8.62 8.58
C ASN A 215 -5.27 9.39 7.98
N LYS A 216 -4.02 9.07 8.34
CA LYS A 216 -2.81 9.71 7.86
C LYS A 216 -1.83 8.67 7.31
N VAL A 217 -1.31 8.96 6.12
CA VAL A 217 -0.29 8.15 5.46
C VAL A 217 1.00 8.12 6.28
N GLY A 218 1.61 6.94 6.39
CA GLY A 218 2.86 6.66 7.07
C GLY A 218 2.67 6.14 8.50
N ASP A 219 1.57 6.50 9.17
CA ASP A 219 1.30 6.07 10.55
C ASP A 219 1.16 4.53 10.65
N CYS A 220 0.75 3.87 9.57
CA CYS A 220 0.55 2.43 9.46
C CYS A 220 1.53 1.75 8.48
N SER A 221 2.69 2.35 8.25
CA SER A 221 3.74 1.73 7.43
C SER A 221 4.55 0.76 8.32
N PHE A 222 4.71 -0.48 7.87
CA PHE A 222 5.40 -1.55 8.62
C PHE A 222 6.72 -1.94 7.94
N PRO A 223 7.71 -1.03 7.84
CA PRO A 223 8.97 -1.37 7.19
C PRO A 223 9.67 -2.50 7.95
N GLY A 224 10.11 -3.53 7.22
CA GLY A 224 10.93 -4.62 7.77
C GLY A 224 10.17 -5.68 8.57
N ARG A 225 8.83 -5.72 8.50
CA ARG A 225 8.02 -6.74 9.19
C ARG A 225 7.55 -7.83 8.21
N ALA A 226 7.63 -9.09 8.65
CA ALA A 226 7.14 -10.24 7.91
C ALA A 226 5.66 -10.54 8.23
N VAL A 227 4.99 -11.23 7.29
CA VAL A 227 3.62 -11.73 7.44
C VAL A 227 3.55 -12.67 8.64
N GLY A 228 2.53 -12.52 9.49
CA GLY A 228 2.32 -13.36 10.67
C GLY A 228 2.96 -12.85 11.98
N SER A 229 3.63 -11.69 11.97
CA SER A 229 4.00 -11.03 13.22
C SER A 229 2.73 -10.60 14.00
N PRO A 230 2.65 -10.80 15.33
CA PRO A 230 1.49 -10.41 16.14
C PRO A 230 1.20 -8.89 16.15
N GLU A 231 2.08 -8.09 15.56
CA GLU A 231 2.01 -6.63 15.54
C GLU A 231 1.68 -6.04 14.13
N ILE A 232 0.95 -6.78 13.29
CA ILE A 232 0.51 -6.32 11.95
C ILE A 232 -0.77 -5.47 12.00
N ALA A 233 -1.52 -5.53 13.10
CA ALA A 233 -2.66 -4.64 13.29
C ALA A 233 -2.15 -3.20 13.47
N CYS A 234 -2.54 -2.29 12.59
CA CYS A 234 -2.19 -0.88 12.77
C CYS A 234 -3.01 -0.23 13.90
N SER A 235 -4.23 -0.72 14.11
CA SER A 235 -5.08 -0.26 15.20
C SER A 235 -6.00 -1.36 15.70
N THR A 236 -6.46 -1.15 16.94
CA THR A 236 -7.53 -1.90 17.58
C THR A 236 -8.68 -0.94 17.92
N GLY A 237 -9.92 -1.32 17.65
CA GLY A 237 -11.11 -0.58 18.00
C GLY A 237 -12.17 -0.57 16.90
N ALA A 238 -13.32 0.01 17.20
CA ALA A 238 -14.42 0.14 16.25
C ALA A 238 -14.05 1.08 15.08
N SER A 239 -14.76 0.92 13.96
CA SER A 239 -14.65 1.85 12.83
C SER A 239 -15.04 3.27 13.24
N ARG A 240 -14.39 4.24 12.62
CA ARG A 240 -14.65 5.67 12.71
C ARG A 240 -15.13 6.17 11.36
N THR A 241 -15.71 7.36 11.33
CA THR A 241 -15.99 8.11 10.09
C THR A 241 -15.21 9.42 10.09
N GLY A 242 -14.74 9.83 8.91
CA GLY A 242 -13.98 11.08 8.83
C GLY A 242 -13.32 11.30 7.48
N LYS A 243 -12.41 12.26 7.45
CA LYS A 243 -11.64 12.65 6.27
C LYS A 243 -10.18 12.22 6.44
N PRO A 244 -9.43 11.98 5.35
CA PRO A 244 -7.99 11.74 5.46
C PRO A 244 -7.30 13.02 5.92
N TYR A 245 -6.22 12.92 6.68
CA TYR A 245 -5.24 14.00 6.82
C TYR A 245 -4.70 14.33 5.41
N PRO A 246 -4.77 15.59 4.94
CA PRO A 246 -4.83 16.86 5.69
C PRO A 246 -6.23 17.51 5.84
N PHE A 247 -7.31 16.84 5.44
CA PHE A 247 -8.68 17.40 5.42
C PHE A 247 -9.49 17.15 6.69
N ALA A 248 -9.01 16.28 7.58
CA ALA A 248 -9.61 16.14 8.89
C ALA A 248 -9.46 17.46 9.65
N ALA A 249 -10.57 18.02 10.13
CA ALA A 249 -10.50 19.10 11.09
C ALA A 249 -9.68 18.60 12.30
N VAL A 250 -8.74 19.41 12.77
CA VAL A 250 -8.04 19.15 14.04
C VAL A 250 -9.05 19.38 15.16
N THR A 251 -10.02 18.48 15.29
CA THR A 251 -11.05 18.52 16.33
C THR A 251 -11.04 17.17 17.02
N GLY A 252 -10.38 17.12 18.18
CA GLY A 252 -10.54 16.01 19.12
C GLY A 252 -9.66 14.78 18.88
N LEU A 253 -8.41 14.92 18.41
CA LEU A 253 -7.42 13.95 18.91
C LEU A 253 -7.31 14.20 20.42
N PRO A 254 -7.55 13.20 21.31
CA PRO A 254 -6.96 13.29 22.63
C PRO A 254 -5.47 13.51 22.41
N SER A 255 -4.92 14.59 22.97
CA SER A 255 -3.48 14.82 22.97
C SER A 255 -2.82 13.52 23.42
N SER A 256 -2.03 12.92 22.55
CA SER A 256 -0.95 12.01 22.91
C SER A 256 -1.25 11.16 24.14
N ALA A 257 -2.27 10.28 24.07
CA ALA A 257 -2.20 9.08 24.87
C ALA A 257 -0.97 8.34 24.34
N SER A 258 0.15 8.60 25.00
CA SER A 258 1.42 7.94 24.76
C SER A 258 1.15 6.47 25.04
N VAL A 259 0.75 5.73 24.02
CA VAL A 259 0.99 4.31 24.01
C VAL A 259 2.51 4.23 24.03
N LYS A 260 3.06 4.06 25.22
CA LYS A 260 4.43 3.59 25.40
C LYS A 260 4.46 2.22 24.75
N LEU A 261 4.70 2.20 23.44
CA LEU A 261 5.33 1.08 22.79
C LEU A 261 6.64 0.92 23.55
N ALA A 262 6.72 -0.12 24.36
CA ALA A 262 7.98 -0.60 24.87
C ALA A 262 8.83 -0.91 23.64
N VAL A 263 9.72 0.02 23.29
CA VAL A 263 10.80 -0.22 22.35
C VAL A 263 11.64 -1.32 23.01
N PRO A 264 11.74 -2.53 22.44
CA PRO A 264 12.76 -3.47 22.90
C PRO A 264 14.09 -2.73 22.78
N LYS A 265 14.81 -2.65 23.89
CA LYS A 265 16.15 -2.08 23.94
C LYS A 265 16.96 -2.82 22.88
N VAL A 266 17.25 -2.16 21.76
CA VAL A 266 18.23 -2.67 20.80
C VAL A 266 19.56 -2.47 21.51
N ASP A 267 20.07 -3.55 22.09
CA ASP A 267 21.42 -3.54 22.64
C ASP A 267 22.36 -3.10 21.53
N ALA A 268 23.15 -2.08 21.83
CA ALA A 268 24.19 -1.58 20.95
C ALA A 268 25.07 -2.76 20.49
N PRO A 269 25.60 -2.73 19.25
CA PRO A 269 26.58 -3.73 18.84
C PRO A 269 27.74 -3.72 19.82
N SER A 270 27.91 -4.82 20.55
CA SER A 270 29.05 -5.04 21.42
C SER A 270 30.33 -5.01 20.58
N THR A 271 31.10 -3.92 20.73
CA THR A 271 32.47 -3.80 20.25
C THR A 271 33.39 -4.64 21.14
N SER A 272 33.31 -5.96 21.01
CA SER A 272 34.31 -6.89 21.54
C SER A 272 35.30 -7.26 20.45
N THR A 273 36.30 -6.41 20.21
CA THR A 273 37.56 -6.79 19.56
C THR A 273 38.33 -7.73 20.48
N LYS A 274 38.06 -9.04 20.41
CA LYS A 274 38.96 -10.05 20.97
C LYS A 274 40.11 -10.29 19.99
N THR A 275 41.22 -9.63 20.26
CA THR A 275 42.53 -9.92 19.67
C THR A 275 42.90 -11.39 19.96
N LYS A 276 42.78 -12.28 18.96
CA LYS A 276 43.37 -13.62 19.03
C LYS A 276 44.90 -13.46 18.99
N LYS A 277 45.57 -13.54 20.15
CA LYS A 277 47.02 -13.78 20.22
C LYS A 277 47.30 -15.15 19.58
N LYS A 278 47.87 -15.15 18.36
CA LYS A 278 48.52 -16.34 17.78
C LYS A 278 49.70 -16.70 18.69
N LYS A 279 49.61 -17.86 19.34
CA LYS A 279 50.75 -18.47 20.05
C LYS A 279 51.67 -19.05 18.98
N ILE A 280 52.77 -18.36 18.69
CA ILE A 280 53.86 -18.89 17.85
C ILE A 280 54.54 -19.98 18.67
N VAL A 281 54.43 -21.23 18.22
CA VAL A 281 55.19 -22.35 18.76
C VAL A 281 56.50 -22.41 17.98
N THR A 282 57.59 -21.98 18.60
CA THR A 282 58.94 -22.15 18.07
C THR A 282 59.35 -23.61 18.23
N VAL A 283 59.43 -24.34 17.11
CA VAL A 283 60.04 -25.67 17.06
C VAL A 283 61.56 -25.49 17.01
N VAL A 284 62.24 -25.79 18.11
CA VAL A 284 63.70 -25.88 18.14
C VAL A 284 64.10 -27.25 17.60
N VAL A 285 64.58 -27.29 16.35
CA VAL A 285 65.20 -28.48 15.77
C VAL A 285 66.62 -28.59 16.33
N LYS A 286 66.84 -29.54 17.26
CA LYS A 286 68.18 -29.95 17.67
C LYS A 286 68.83 -30.74 16.53
N LYS A 287 69.90 -30.17 15.96
CA LYS A 287 70.88 -30.91 15.14
C LYS A 287 71.48 -32.03 15.98
N VAL A 288 71.33 -33.28 15.53
CA VAL A 288 72.22 -34.38 15.93
C VAL A 288 73.20 -34.58 14.77
N LYS A 289 74.49 -34.38 15.07
CA LYS A 289 75.62 -34.76 14.22
C LYS A 289 76.16 -36.08 14.77
N ALA A 290 76.17 -37.11 13.92
CA ALA A 290 77.29 -37.98 13.57
C ALA A 290 76.72 -39.08 12.67
#